data_AF-A0A9D1DAU6-F1
#
_entry.id   AF-A0A9D1DAU6-F1
#
_cell.length_a   1.000
_cell.length_b   1.000
_cell.length_c   1.000
_cell.angle_alpha   90.00
_cell.angle_beta   90.00
_cell.angle_gamma   90.00
#
_symmetry.space_group_name_H-M   'P 1'
#
loop_
_entity.id
_entity.type
_entity.pdbx_description
1 polymer ?
#
loop_
_entity_poly.entity_id
_entity_poly.type
_entity_poly.pdbx_seq_one_letter_code
_entity_poly.pdbx_strand_id
1 'polypeptide(L)'
;MSFKRLKRAVLCVAAAAAIGASAALAGCTIETSHPRAEITLEFNGTQYVIEYTLYRNMYPQTVRHFIELAEAGFYNNTIIHDYASNDWYGGGYTYDETAYADAFENGAFDDYLNDSRYYKEDDYLSLFNSGALTPSVYTDYSYDADGNMTVSEEDAYHTLIGEFENNDHIIDNGQRSAEYGSLKMYYTPKVIDNIAEAHVYIKTGSGQVLEHDYEYNSATSLFAIQVGTSSSLSTSRYATFGYLSGDDDSNTLDDLIAAVEDYIDDEYNDSDEFVSTTSAEVDRIENIAEQATAVEYDVPNTAIVIRSVRITGY
;
A
#
# COMPACT_ATOMS: atom_id res chain seq x y z
N MET A 1 -46.81 3.24 8.40
CA MET A 1 -46.21 2.23 9.29
C MET A 1 -45.79 1.05 8.45
N SER A 2 -44.53 1.02 8.04
CA SER A 2 -43.91 -0.12 7.36
C SER A 2 -42.86 -0.68 8.31
N PHE A 3 -42.99 -1.96 8.64
CA PHE A 3 -42.08 -2.66 9.55
C PHE A 3 -40.73 -2.86 8.85
N LYS A 4 -39.73 -2.02 9.19
CA LYS A 4 -38.33 -2.25 8.82
C LYS A 4 -37.86 -3.52 9.52
N ARG A 5 -37.37 -4.49 8.73
CA ARG A 5 -36.65 -5.66 9.25
C ARG A 5 -35.27 -5.19 9.70
N LEU A 6 -35.11 -5.02 11.00
CA LEU A 6 -33.83 -4.76 11.63
C LEU A 6 -32.95 -6.01 11.42
N LYS A 7 -32.07 -6.00 10.41
CA LYS A 7 -30.95 -6.95 10.35
C LYS A 7 -30.03 -6.60 11.53
N ARG A 8 -29.70 -7.60 12.34
CA ARG A 8 -28.90 -7.42 13.56
C ARG A 8 -27.45 -7.16 13.13
N ALA A 9 -27.01 -5.91 13.18
CA ALA A 9 -25.60 -5.58 13.24
C ALA A 9 -25.04 -6.14 14.56
N VAL A 10 -23.99 -6.97 14.46
CA VAL A 10 -23.24 -7.44 15.62
C VAL A 10 -22.32 -6.30 16.03
N LEU A 11 -22.74 -5.52 17.03
CA LEU A 11 -21.90 -4.54 17.72
C LEU A 11 -20.79 -5.29 18.49
N CYS A 12 -19.63 -5.46 17.86
CA CYS A 12 -18.42 -5.87 18.56
C CYS A 12 -17.92 -4.69 19.40
N VAL A 13 -17.96 -4.88 20.72
CA VAL A 13 -17.52 -3.91 21.72
C VAL A 13 -16.00 -3.74 21.65
N ALA A 14 -15.56 -2.48 21.60
CA ALA A 14 -14.19 -2.00 21.50
C ALA A 14 -13.17 -2.78 22.35
N ALA A 15 -12.11 -3.27 21.70
CA ALA A 15 -10.87 -3.63 22.35
C ALA A 15 -10.04 -2.34 22.58
N ALA A 16 -9.76 -2.03 23.83
CA ALA A 16 -8.99 -0.86 24.22
C ALA A 16 -7.59 -0.86 23.56
N ALA A 17 -7.26 0.24 22.89
CA ALA A 17 -5.93 0.52 22.36
C ALA A 17 -4.91 0.57 23.51
N ALA A 18 -4.17 -0.51 23.71
CA ALA A 18 -2.91 -0.47 24.42
C ALA A 18 -1.85 -0.03 23.40
N ILE A 19 -1.48 1.25 23.43
CA ILE A 19 -0.26 1.75 22.78
C ILE A 19 0.92 1.17 23.56
N GLY A 20 1.26 -0.08 23.24
CA GLY A 20 2.48 -0.72 23.68
C GLY A 20 3.53 -0.50 22.61
N ALA A 21 4.47 0.41 22.87
CA ALA A 21 5.73 0.41 22.15
C ALA A 21 6.42 -0.95 22.41
N SER A 22 6.25 -1.91 21.51
CA SER A 22 7.06 -3.12 21.51
C SER A 22 8.42 -2.73 20.95
N ALA A 23 9.36 -2.53 21.87
CA ALA A 23 10.78 -2.55 21.56
C ALA A 23 11.07 -3.75 20.65
N ALA A 24 11.68 -3.49 19.49
CA ALA A 24 12.13 -4.49 18.54
C ALA A 24 12.88 -5.60 19.28
N LEU A 25 12.25 -6.76 19.44
CA LEU A 25 12.92 -7.96 19.90
C LEU A 25 13.72 -8.48 18.72
N ALA A 26 14.97 -8.02 18.60
CA ALA A 26 16.00 -8.67 17.81
C ALA A 26 16.28 -10.06 18.41
N GLY A 27 15.42 -11.02 18.11
CA GLY A 27 15.51 -12.38 18.60
C GLY A 27 15.02 -13.34 17.53
N CYS A 28 15.92 -13.75 16.63
CA CYS A 28 15.78 -14.88 15.69
C CYS A 28 14.33 -15.28 15.39
N THR A 29 13.55 -14.36 14.80
CA THR A 29 12.31 -14.72 14.13
C THR A 29 12.71 -15.60 12.95
N ILE A 30 12.22 -16.84 12.93
CA ILE A 30 12.40 -17.70 11.76
C ILE A 30 11.59 -17.01 10.65
N GLU A 31 12.27 -16.42 9.68
CA GLU A 31 11.64 -15.89 8.50
C GLU A 31 10.98 -17.04 7.73
N THR A 32 9.66 -17.07 7.70
CA THR A 32 8.90 -18.04 6.90
C THR A 32 8.70 -17.54 5.48
N SER A 33 8.39 -18.49 4.60
CA SER A 33 7.95 -18.19 3.24
C SER A 33 6.61 -17.44 3.20
N HIS A 34 5.81 -17.56 4.27
CA HIS A 34 4.45 -17.05 4.32
C HIS A 34 4.15 -16.29 5.63
N PRO A 35 4.69 -15.07 5.80
CA PRO A 35 4.34 -14.20 6.92
C PRO A 35 2.83 -13.92 6.96
N ARG A 36 2.33 -13.52 8.13
CA ARG A 36 0.92 -13.17 8.34
C ARG A 36 0.80 -11.71 8.72
N ALA A 37 -0.16 -11.02 8.13
CA ALA A 37 -0.49 -9.64 8.44
C ALA A 37 -1.97 -9.52 8.82
N GLU A 38 -2.29 -8.61 9.72
CA GLU A 38 -3.64 -8.22 10.13
C GLU A 38 -3.82 -6.75 9.72
N ILE A 39 -4.82 -6.46 8.88
CA ILE A 39 -5.19 -5.09 8.50
C ILE A 39 -6.53 -4.78 9.15
N THR A 40 -6.56 -3.75 9.99
CA THR A 40 -7.80 -3.22 10.58
C THR A 40 -8.26 -2.01 9.78
N LEU A 41 -9.37 -2.17 9.05
CA LEU A 41 -10.07 -1.10 8.36
C LEU A 41 -11.23 -0.60 9.23
N GLU A 42 -11.55 0.67 9.15
CA GLU A 42 -12.71 1.26 9.82
C GLU A 42 -13.53 2.07 8.83
N PHE A 43 -14.83 1.86 8.85
CA PHE A 43 -15.79 2.66 8.10
C PHE A 43 -17.01 2.96 8.99
N ASN A 44 -17.40 4.23 9.03
CA ASN A 44 -18.55 4.72 9.80
C ASN A 44 -18.55 4.22 11.27
N GLY A 45 -17.38 4.27 11.92
CA GLY A 45 -17.16 3.85 13.31
C GLY A 45 -17.17 2.34 13.56
N THR A 46 -17.29 1.50 12.52
CA THR A 46 -17.21 0.03 12.61
C THR A 46 -15.87 -0.47 12.08
N GLN A 47 -15.23 -1.37 12.84
CA GLN A 47 -13.93 -1.95 12.48
C GLN A 47 -14.06 -3.34 11.87
N TYR A 48 -13.24 -3.59 10.85
CA TYR A 48 -13.15 -4.82 10.08
C TYR A 48 -11.70 -5.28 10.12
N VAL A 49 -11.45 -6.45 10.71
CA VAL A 49 -10.11 -6.99 10.91
C VAL A 49 -9.91 -8.14 9.94
N ILE A 50 -8.96 -8.00 9.02
CA ILE A 50 -8.75 -8.94 7.91
C ILE A 50 -7.34 -9.49 8.00
N GLU A 51 -7.20 -10.82 8.06
CA GLU A 51 -5.90 -11.49 8.01
C GLU A 51 -5.46 -11.82 6.58
N TYR A 52 -4.20 -11.53 6.30
CA TYR A 52 -3.52 -11.80 5.04
C TYR A 52 -2.34 -12.75 5.24
N THR A 53 -2.18 -13.66 4.28
CA THR A 53 -0.96 -14.44 4.08
C THR A 53 -0.11 -13.75 3.02
N LEU A 54 1.09 -13.32 3.41
CA LEU A 54 2.07 -12.68 2.54
C LEU A 54 2.94 -13.75 1.87
N TYR A 55 3.39 -13.53 0.64
CA TYR A 55 4.14 -14.53 -0.14
C TYR A 55 5.59 -14.13 -0.32
N ARG A 56 6.38 -14.14 0.77
CA ARG A 56 7.81 -13.73 0.78
C ARG A 56 8.66 -14.58 -0.15
N ASN A 57 8.32 -15.86 -0.33
CA ASN A 57 9.01 -16.74 -1.27
C ASN A 57 8.86 -16.30 -2.74
N MET A 58 7.78 -15.59 -3.08
CA MET A 58 7.53 -15.09 -4.43
C MET A 58 7.94 -13.64 -4.59
N TYR A 59 7.76 -12.82 -3.55
CA TYR A 59 8.02 -11.38 -3.58
C TYR A 59 8.86 -10.96 -2.36
N PRO A 60 10.11 -11.43 -2.23
CA PRO A 60 10.91 -11.27 -1.02
C PRO A 60 11.15 -9.80 -0.65
N GLN A 61 11.42 -8.95 -1.63
CA GLN A 61 11.71 -7.53 -1.40
C GLN A 61 10.43 -6.78 -1.04
N THR A 62 9.35 -7.02 -1.79
CA THR A 62 8.04 -6.39 -1.55
C THR A 62 7.49 -6.73 -0.18
N VAL A 63 7.52 -8.02 0.20
CA VAL A 63 6.99 -8.47 1.49
C VAL A 63 7.84 -7.97 2.65
N ARG A 64 9.17 -7.95 2.52
CA ARG A 64 10.03 -7.34 3.55
C ARG A 64 9.70 -5.87 3.73
N HIS A 65 9.60 -5.13 2.63
CA HIS A 65 9.33 -3.69 2.67
C HIS A 65 7.99 -3.38 3.34
N PHE A 66 6.92 -4.11 2.98
CA PHE A 66 5.61 -3.97 3.61
C PHE A 66 5.65 -4.28 5.11
N ILE A 67 6.40 -5.30 5.53
CA ILE A 67 6.61 -5.65 6.94
C ILE A 67 7.34 -4.51 7.70
N GLU A 68 8.43 -3.99 7.15
CA GLU A 68 9.20 -2.90 7.76
C GLU A 68 8.34 -1.63 7.94
N LEU A 69 7.55 -1.27 6.93
CA LEU A 69 6.60 -0.16 7.02
C LEU A 69 5.51 -0.40 8.07
N ALA A 70 4.94 -1.61 8.12
CA ALA A 70 3.94 -1.97 9.12
C ALA A 70 4.50 -1.93 10.55
N GLU A 71 5.71 -2.45 10.77
CA GLU A 71 6.39 -2.43 12.07
C GLU A 71 6.79 -1.02 12.52
N ALA A 72 7.16 -0.15 11.57
CA ALA A 72 7.36 1.27 11.82
C ALA A 72 6.06 2.02 12.14
N GLY A 73 4.91 1.36 11.99
CA GLY A 73 3.58 1.97 12.16
C GLY A 73 3.22 2.94 11.04
N PHE A 74 3.90 2.88 9.90
CA PHE A 74 3.72 3.81 8.78
C PHE A 74 2.27 3.82 8.28
N TYR A 75 1.63 2.65 8.20
CA TYR A 75 0.26 2.53 7.71
C TYR A 75 -0.83 2.91 8.72
N ASN A 76 -0.48 3.16 9.99
CA ASN A 76 -1.46 3.42 11.03
C ASN A 76 -2.18 4.74 10.82
N ASN A 77 -3.51 4.72 10.92
CA ASN A 77 -4.39 5.84 10.63
C ASN A 77 -4.13 6.47 9.26
N THR A 78 -3.97 5.64 8.22
CA THR A 78 -3.99 6.12 6.84
C THR A 78 -5.38 5.96 6.22
N ILE A 79 -5.66 6.63 5.11
CA ILE A 79 -6.93 6.50 4.39
C ILE A 79 -6.78 5.63 3.14
N ILE A 80 -7.90 5.02 2.73
CA ILE A 80 -8.12 4.72 1.31
C ILE A 80 -8.37 6.06 0.62
N HIS A 81 -7.40 6.51 -0.19
CA HIS A 81 -7.41 7.83 -0.82
C HIS A 81 -7.93 7.79 -2.26
N ASP A 82 -7.97 6.61 -2.87
CA ASP A 82 -8.55 6.41 -4.20
C ASP A 82 -9.46 5.19 -4.16
N TYR A 83 -10.76 5.44 -4.31
CA TYR A 83 -11.84 4.46 -4.27
C TYR A 83 -12.28 4.14 -5.69
N ALA A 84 -11.58 3.20 -6.32
CA ALA A 84 -11.99 2.68 -7.62
C ALA A 84 -12.90 1.45 -7.45
N SER A 85 -13.70 1.15 -8.47
CA SER A 85 -14.71 0.07 -8.40
C SER A 85 -14.15 -1.33 -8.13
N ASN A 86 -12.87 -1.57 -8.40
CA ASN A 86 -12.24 -2.89 -8.30
C ASN A 86 -11.01 -2.94 -7.39
N ASP A 87 -10.39 -1.80 -7.12
CA ASP A 87 -9.13 -1.70 -6.40
C ASP A 87 -9.20 -0.45 -5.49
N TRP A 88 -8.96 -0.62 -4.20
CA TRP A 88 -8.93 0.47 -3.23
C TRP A 88 -7.48 0.78 -2.85
N TYR A 89 -7.02 2.01 -3.06
CA TYR A 89 -5.62 2.40 -2.89
C TYR A 89 -5.41 3.12 -1.55
N GLY A 90 -4.37 2.72 -0.82
CA GLY A 90 -4.08 3.21 0.52
C GLY A 90 -2.60 3.41 0.80
N GLY A 91 -2.30 3.91 2.00
CA GLY A 91 -0.94 4.05 2.53
C GLY A 91 -0.26 5.40 2.29
N GLY A 92 -0.78 6.23 1.38
CA GLY A 92 -0.15 7.52 1.02
C GLY A 92 -0.47 8.71 1.93
N TYR A 93 -1.60 8.66 2.63
CA TYR A 93 -2.15 9.84 3.33
C TYR A 93 -2.65 9.48 4.73
N THR A 94 -2.28 10.30 5.71
CA THR A 94 -2.73 10.22 7.10
C THR A 94 -4.19 10.68 7.20
N TYR A 95 -4.95 10.08 8.12
CA TYR A 95 -6.31 10.47 8.46
C TYR A 95 -6.32 11.45 9.64
N ASP A 96 -6.91 12.63 9.44
CA ASP A 96 -7.32 13.54 10.51
C ASP A 96 -8.83 13.80 10.38
N GLU A 97 -9.61 13.37 11.38
CA GLU A 97 -11.08 13.42 11.32
C GLU A 97 -11.62 14.83 11.08
N THR A 98 -11.04 15.84 11.73
CA THR A 98 -11.52 17.22 11.62
C THR A 98 -11.16 17.82 10.27
N ALA A 99 -9.92 17.65 9.83
CA ALA A 99 -9.46 18.19 8.55
C ALA A 99 -10.10 17.45 7.36
N TYR A 100 -10.36 16.15 7.47
CA TYR A 100 -11.05 15.38 6.43
C TYR A 100 -12.50 15.83 6.28
N ALA A 101 -13.21 16.01 7.40
CA ALA A 101 -14.59 16.53 7.37
C ALA A 101 -14.64 17.96 6.80
N ASP A 102 -13.72 18.84 7.20
CA ASP A 102 -13.61 20.20 6.65
C ASP A 102 -13.29 20.19 5.14
N ALA A 103 -12.40 19.30 4.69
CA ALA A 103 -12.09 19.13 3.28
C ALA A 103 -13.32 18.69 2.47
N PHE A 104 -14.11 17.73 2.97
CA PHE A 104 -15.35 17.34 2.31
C PHE A 104 -16.39 18.48 2.30
N GLU A 105 -16.66 19.12 3.45
CA GLU A 105 -17.67 20.18 3.57
C GLU A 105 -17.37 21.40 2.67
N ASN A 106 -16.09 21.70 2.44
CA ASN A 106 -15.65 22.82 1.61
C ASN A 106 -15.23 22.43 0.18
N GLY A 107 -15.27 21.14 -0.18
CA GLY A 107 -14.80 20.65 -1.48
C GLY A 107 -13.30 20.90 -1.72
N ALA A 108 -12.49 20.72 -0.68
CA ALA A 108 -11.07 21.08 -0.60
C ALA A 108 -10.17 19.85 -0.34
N PHE A 109 -10.49 18.71 -0.96
CA PHE A 109 -9.65 17.52 -0.86
C PHE A 109 -8.29 17.69 -1.55
N ASP A 110 -8.17 18.56 -2.55
CA ASP A 110 -6.87 18.97 -3.10
C ASP A 110 -5.99 19.63 -2.04
N ASP A 111 -6.51 20.59 -1.27
CA ASP A 111 -5.78 21.21 -0.18
C ASP A 111 -5.38 20.17 0.88
N TYR A 112 -6.28 19.25 1.24
CA TYR A 112 -5.99 18.17 2.19
C TYR A 112 -4.88 17.24 1.71
N LEU A 113 -4.98 16.70 0.50
CA LEU A 113 -4.00 15.75 -0.03
C LEU A 113 -2.66 16.42 -0.35
N ASN A 114 -2.63 17.74 -0.59
CA ASN A 114 -1.40 18.46 -0.86
C ASN A 114 -0.73 19.06 0.38
N ASP A 115 -1.35 18.99 1.55
CA ASP A 115 -0.77 19.45 2.82
C ASP A 115 0.27 18.46 3.38
N SER A 116 1.45 18.98 3.73
CA SER A 116 2.57 18.19 4.29
C SER A 116 2.33 17.59 5.66
N ARG A 117 1.24 17.94 6.32
CA ARG A 117 0.78 17.26 7.52
C ARG A 117 0.10 15.93 7.22
N TYR A 118 -0.40 15.73 6.00
CA TYR A 118 -1.25 14.59 5.66
C TYR A 118 -0.64 13.67 4.61
N TYR A 119 0.11 14.16 3.62
CA TYR A 119 0.86 13.27 2.73
C TYR A 119 2.05 12.62 3.45
N LYS A 120 2.40 11.38 3.09
CA LYS A 120 3.39 10.58 3.83
C LYS A 120 4.72 10.34 3.11
N GLU A 121 4.96 11.00 1.97
CA GLU A 121 6.25 10.91 1.26
C GLU A 121 7.43 11.35 2.14
N ASP A 122 7.28 12.44 2.91
CA ASP A 122 8.34 12.91 3.83
C ASP A 122 8.57 11.95 5.00
N ASP A 123 7.49 11.37 5.55
CA ASP A 123 7.57 10.33 6.59
C ASP A 123 8.32 9.09 6.07
N TYR A 124 8.01 8.68 4.84
CA TYR A 124 8.63 7.53 4.19
C TYR A 124 10.12 7.77 3.97
N LEU A 125 10.49 8.93 3.44
CA LEU A 125 11.87 9.34 3.25
C LEU A 125 12.63 9.44 4.59
N SER A 126 11.97 9.89 5.65
CA SER A 126 12.53 9.92 7.00
C SER A 126 12.84 8.52 7.53
N LEU A 127 11.92 7.56 7.36
CA LEU A 127 12.15 6.15 7.70
C LEU A 127 13.32 5.56 6.92
N PHE A 128 13.36 5.78 5.61
CA PHE A 128 14.46 5.33 4.76
C PHE A 128 15.81 5.89 5.23
N ASN A 129 15.91 7.22 5.40
CA ASN A 129 17.13 7.90 5.82
C ASN A 129 17.58 7.52 7.25
N SER A 130 16.67 7.04 8.09
CA SER A 130 17.00 6.52 9.42
C SER A 130 17.58 5.10 9.41
N GLY A 131 17.57 4.43 8.25
CA GLY A 131 17.98 3.03 8.08
C GLY A 131 16.93 2.02 8.56
N ALA A 132 15.67 2.44 8.70
CA ALA A 132 14.57 1.56 9.12
C ALA A 132 14.04 0.68 7.97
N LEU A 133 14.33 1.04 6.72
CA LEU A 133 13.90 0.32 5.53
C LEU A 133 15.13 -0.28 4.84
N THR A 134 15.05 -1.55 4.45
CA THR A 134 16.14 -2.21 3.72
C THR A 134 16.14 -1.76 2.26
N PRO A 135 17.23 -1.14 1.74
CA PRO A 135 17.26 -0.71 0.35
C PRO A 135 17.23 -1.87 -0.64
N SER A 136 16.61 -1.62 -1.78
CA SER A 136 16.57 -2.56 -2.92
C SER A 136 16.89 -1.90 -4.26
N VAL A 137 16.92 -0.56 -4.31
CA VAL A 137 17.22 0.25 -5.50
C VAL A 137 18.40 1.15 -5.16
N TYR A 138 19.29 1.36 -6.13
CA TYR A 138 20.54 2.09 -5.99
C TYR A 138 20.80 2.92 -7.24
N THR A 139 21.44 4.08 -7.08
CA THR A 139 21.73 5.01 -8.18
C THR A 139 23.07 4.77 -8.86
N ASP A 140 23.98 4.02 -8.23
CA ASP A 140 25.30 3.71 -8.76
C ASP A 140 25.71 2.27 -8.42
N TYR A 141 26.75 1.78 -9.09
CA TYR A 141 27.27 0.44 -8.97
C TYR A 141 28.79 0.39 -9.13
N SER A 142 29.35 -0.75 -8.76
CA SER A 142 30.76 -1.09 -8.91
C SER A 142 30.91 -2.55 -9.30
N TYR A 143 32.15 -2.99 -9.49
CA TYR A 143 32.47 -4.39 -9.70
C TYR A 143 33.37 -4.90 -8.58
N ASP A 144 33.09 -6.11 -8.10
CA ASP A 144 33.99 -6.83 -7.20
C ASP A 144 35.23 -7.37 -7.94
N ALA A 145 36.13 -8.02 -7.19
CA ALA A 145 37.37 -8.58 -7.73
C ALA A 145 37.12 -9.73 -8.73
N ASP A 146 35.95 -10.37 -8.67
CA ASP A 146 35.54 -11.47 -9.53
C ASP A 146 34.75 -10.97 -10.77
N GLY A 147 34.52 -9.66 -10.86
CA GLY A 147 33.81 -9.01 -11.95
C GLY A 147 32.28 -9.06 -11.83
N ASN A 148 31.74 -9.35 -10.63
CA ASN A 148 30.30 -9.27 -10.39
C ASN A 148 29.91 -7.84 -10.02
N MET A 149 28.72 -7.44 -10.46
CA MET A 149 28.14 -6.14 -10.13
C MET A 149 27.82 -6.07 -8.63
N THR A 150 28.17 -4.96 -8.00
CA THR A 150 27.94 -4.68 -6.58
C THR A 150 27.45 -3.24 -6.37
N VAL A 151 26.73 -2.99 -5.28
CA VAL A 151 26.20 -1.67 -4.92
C VAL A 151 26.68 -1.26 -3.53
N SER A 152 26.74 0.05 -3.29
CA SER A 152 27.09 0.64 -1.99
C SER A 152 25.83 1.17 -1.30
N GLU A 153 25.77 1.07 0.03
CA GLU A 153 24.68 1.66 0.82
C GLU A 153 24.66 3.21 0.74
N GLU A 154 25.76 3.84 0.31
CA GLU A 154 25.80 5.29 0.08
C GLU A 154 25.02 5.72 -1.16
N ASP A 155 24.82 4.79 -2.11
CA ASP A 155 24.07 5.00 -3.36
C ASP A 155 22.63 4.47 -3.25
N ALA A 156 22.20 4.07 -2.05
CA ALA A 156 20.87 3.55 -1.82
C ALA A 156 19.81 4.60 -2.15
N TYR A 157 18.82 4.21 -2.96
CA TYR A 157 17.68 5.04 -3.31
C TYR A 157 16.43 4.59 -2.57
N HIS A 158 15.57 5.54 -2.25
CA HIS A 158 14.45 5.32 -1.34
C HIS A 158 13.31 4.48 -1.94
N THR A 159 13.40 4.07 -3.20
CA THR A 159 12.34 3.29 -3.85
C THR A 159 12.55 1.78 -3.71
N LEU A 160 11.48 1.06 -4.03
CA LEU A 160 11.39 -0.38 -3.99
C LEU A 160 11.43 -0.98 -5.41
N ILE A 161 12.20 -2.06 -5.57
CA ILE A 161 12.23 -2.92 -6.74
C ILE A 161 10.83 -3.45 -7.11
N GLY A 162 10.50 -3.47 -8.40
CA GLY A 162 9.30 -4.12 -8.92
C GLY A 162 9.48 -5.62 -9.10
N GLU A 163 8.84 -6.44 -8.26
CA GLU A 163 8.89 -7.92 -8.37
C GLU A 163 7.75 -8.45 -9.24
N PHE A 164 7.81 -8.20 -10.55
CA PHE A 164 6.84 -8.69 -11.55
C PHE A 164 7.48 -8.99 -12.92
N GLU A 165 6.74 -9.68 -13.80
CA GLU A 165 7.25 -10.22 -15.07
C GLU A 165 7.86 -9.16 -16.00
N ASN A 166 7.23 -7.99 -16.12
CA ASN A 166 7.75 -6.91 -16.97
C ASN A 166 9.05 -6.28 -16.46
N ASN A 167 9.48 -6.62 -15.24
CA ASN A 167 10.75 -6.21 -14.65
C ASN A 167 11.66 -7.44 -14.37
N ASP A 168 11.54 -8.46 -15.23
CA ASP A 168 12.31 -9.72 -15.25
C ASP A 168 12.24 -10.56 -13.97
N HIS A 169 11.27 -10.31 -13.09
CA HIS A 169 11.03 -11.13 -11.93
C HIS A 169 10.16 -12.34 -12.29
N ILE A 170 10.78 -13.51 -12.37
CA ILE A 170 10.15 -14.76 -12.79
C ILE A 170 9.86 -15.65 -11.58
N ILE A 171 8.61 -16.10 -11.44
CA ILE A 171 8.19 -17.05 -10.40
C ILE A 171 8.06 -18.44 -11.03
N ASP A 172 9.04 -19.30 -10.80
CA ASP A 172 9.10 -20.63 -11.42
C ASP A 172 7.93 -21.55 -11.07
N ASN A 173 7.40 -21.46 -9.85
CA ASN A 173 6.33 -22.34 -9.36
C ASN A 173 5.39 -21.63 -8.39
N GLY A 174 4.10 -21.91 -8.52
CA GLY A 174 3.09 -21.52 -7.54
C GLY A 174 2.60 -20.08 -7.64
N GLN A 175 3.02 -19.31 -8.66
CA GLN A 175 2.53 -17.96 -8.88
C GLN A 175 1.00 -17.95 -8.86
N ARG A 176 0.46 -17.11 -7.97
CA ARG A 176 -0.97 -16.87 -7.86
C ARG A 176 -1.34 -15.70 -8.76
N SER A 177 -2.54 -15.74 -9.32
CA SER A 177 -3.09 -14.63 -10.09
C SER A 177 -3.57 -13.52 -9.15
N ALA A 178 -3.74 -12.32 -9.69
CA ALA A 178 -4.57 -11.29 -9.08
C ALA A 178 -5.98 -11.85 -8.83
N GLU A 179 -6.39 -11.93 -7.56
CA GLU A 179 -7.68 -12.46 -7.12
C GLU A 179 -8.34 -11.52 -6.11
N TYR A 180 -9.63 -11.73 -5.87
CA TYR A 180 -10.40 -10.97 -4.89
C TYR A 180 -9.71 -10.98 -3.51
N GLY A 181 -9.62 -9.81 -2.89
CA GLY A 181 -8.94 -9.58 -1.63
C GLY A 181 -7.42 -9.71 -1.69
N SER A 182 -6.79 -9.68 -2.87
CA SER A 182 -5.32 -9.64 -2.94
C SER A 182 -4.75 -8.25 -2.66
N LEU A 183 -3.58 -8.21 -2.02
CA LEU A 183 -2.78 -7.01 -1.83
C LEU A 183 -1.78 -6.86 -2.97
N LYS A 184 -1.65 -5.64 -3.48
CA LYS A 184 -0.73 -5.31 -4.58
C LYS A 184 0.09 -4.09 -4.23
N MET A 185 1.40 -4.19 -4.43
CA MET A 185 2.27 -3.03 -4.29
C MET A 185 2.01 -2.10 -5.47
N TYR A 186 1.62 -0.86 -5.17
CA TYR A 186 1.25 0.13 -6.16
C TYR A 186 2.34 1.19 -6.28
N TYR A 187 2.49 1.72 -7.49
CA TYR A 187 3.35 2.86 -7.77
C TYR A 187 2.67 3.70 -8.84
N THR A 188 2.84 5.02 -8.74
CA THR A 188 2.34 5.95 -9.75
C THR A 188 3.14 5.75 -11.05
N PRO A 189 2.48 5.66 -12.22
CA PRO A 189 3.16 5.67 -13.51
C PRO A 189 4.09 6.88 -13.65
N LYS A 190 5.31 6.66 -14.14
CA LYS A 190 6.32 7.70 -14.27
C LYS A 190 6.28 8.37 -15.64
N VAL A 191 6.43 9.69 -15.66
CA VAL A 191 6.71 10.45 -16.87
C VAL A 191 8.22 10.56 -17.00
N ILE A 192 8.79 9.88 -18.00
CA ILE A 192 10.22 9.84 -18.24
C ILE A 192 10.49 10.34 -19.65
N ASP A 193 11.06 11.54 -19.75
CA ASP A 193 11.41 12.18 -21.03
C ASP A 193 12.53 11.43 -21.78
N ASN A 194 13.48 10.85 -21.04
CA ASN A 194 14.59 10.10 -21.61
C ASN A 194 14.82 8.79 -20.85
N ILE A 195 14.15 7.73 -21.29
CA ILE A 195 14.25 6.41 -20.65
C ILE A 195 15.68 5.85 -20.63
N ALA A 196 16.52 6.23 -21.60
CA ALA A 196 17.92 5.80 -21.67
C ALA A 196 18.81 6.39 -20.56
N GLU A 197 18.31 7.39 -19.82
CA GLU A 197 19.00 8.02 -18.68
C GLU A 197 18.32 7.71 -17.35
N ALA A 198 17.17 7.03 -17.36
CA ALA A 198 16.39 6.69 -16.18
C ALA A 198 16.58 5.21 -15.78
N HIS A 199 17.84 4.82 -15.62
CA HIS A 199 18.21 3.48 -15.15
C HIS A 199 18.65 3.52 -13.69
N VAL A 200 18.38 2.44 -12.97
CA VAL A 200 18.81 2.20 -11.59
C VAL A 200 19.36 0.79 -11.46
N TYR A 201 20.04 0.54 -10.34
CA TYR A 201 20.55 -0.77 -9.99
C TYR A 201 19.69 -1.37 -8.90
N ILE A 202 19.18 -2.58 -9.13
CA ILE A 202 18.32 -3.29 -8.19
C ILE A 202 19.07 -4.44 -7.54
N LYS A 203 18.78 -4.69 -6.26
CA LYS A 203 19.29 -5.84 -5.52
C LYS A 203 18.17 -6.82 -5.24
N THR A 204 18.16 -7.94 -5.96
CA THR A 204 17.11 -8.97 -5.84
C THR A 204 17.13 -9.65 -4.46
N GLY A 205 16.07 -10.40 -4.12
CA GLY A 205 16.04 -11.20 -2.88
C GLY A 205 17.15 -12.25 -2.78
N SER A 206 17.76 -12.64 -3.91
CA SER A 206 18.93 -13.55 -3.95
C SER A 206 20.27 -12.85 -3.72
N GLY A 207 20.28 -11.51 -3.69
CA GLY A 207 21.48 -10.69 -3.59
C GLY A 207 22.13 -10.33 -4.93
N GLN A 208 21.61 -10.82 -6.07
CA GLN A 208 22.06 -10.42 -7.40
C GLN A 208 21.75 -8.94 -7.65
N VAL A 209 22.71 -8.22 -8.24
CA VAL A 209 22.56 -6.84 -8.70
C VAL A 209 22.35 -6.81 -10.21
N LEU A 210 21.35 -6.05 -10.66
CA LEU A 210 20.97 -5.89 -12.07
C LEU A 210 20.68 -4.41 -12.38
N GLU A 211 20.93 -3.98 -13.61
CA GLU A 211 20.51 -2.67 -14.14
C GLU A 211 19.10 -2.78 -14.71
N HIS A 212 18.20 -1.87 -14.33
CA HIS A 212 16.79 -1.87 -14.75
C HIS A 212 16.23 -0.46 -14.95
N ASP A 213 15.13 -0.37 -15.68
CA ASP A 213 14.39 0.87 -15.87
C ASP A 213 13.74 1.35 -14.57
N TYR A 214 13.90 2.63 -14.27
CA TYR A 214 13.40 3.22 -13.04
C TYR A 214 11.86 3.16 -12.93
N GLU A 215 11.12 3.24 -14.04
CA GLU A 215 9.64 3.22 -14.03
C GLU A 215 9.03 1.98 -13.36
N TYR A 216 9.77 0.87 -13.28
CA TYR A 216 9.33 -0.37 -12.63
C TYR A 216 9.87 -0.51 -11.21
N ASN A 217 10.81 0.34 -10.80
CA ASN A 217 11.58 0.25 -9.57
C ASN A 217 11.41 1.51 -8.72
N SER A 218 10.18 2.03 -8.73
CA SER A 218 9.82 3.33 -8.15
C SER A 218 8.68 3.24 -7.14
N ALA A 219 8.32 2.04 -6.69
CA ALA A 219 7.32 1.89 -5.64
C ALA A 219 7.87 2.44 -4.31
N THR A 220 6.96 2.87 -3.44
CA THR A 220 7.29 3.29 -2.07
C THR A 220 6.37 2.54 -1.11
N SER A 221 5.37 3.23 -0.57
CA SER A 221 4.48 2.69 0.46
C SER A 221 3.09 2.32 -0.03
N LEU A 222 2.69 2.79 -1.21
CA LEU A 222 1.31 2.64 -1.69
C LEU A 222 0.97 1.18 -1.98
N PHE A 223 -0.23 0.77 -1.60
CA PHE A 223 -0.75 -0.54 -1.95
C PHE A 223 -2.22 -0.45 -2.33
N ALA A 224 -2.70 -1.46 -3.05
CA ALA A 224 -4.10 -1.63 -3.39
C ALA A 224 -4.66 -2.91 -2.76
N ILE A 225 -5.92 -2.84 -2.35
CA ILE A 225 -6.75 -4.00 -1.99
C ILE A 225 -7.69 -4.26 -3.16
N GLN A 226 -7.60 -5.43 -3.78
CA GLN A 226 -8.52 -5.79 -4.85
C GLN A 226 -9.89 -6.16 -4.26
N VAL A 227 -10.89 -5.29 -4.39
CA VAL A 227 -12.27 -5.52 -3.93
C VAL A 227 -13.20 -6.03 -5.04
N GLY A 228 -12.72 -6.03 -6.29
CA GLY A 228 -13.45 -6.57 -7.43
C GLY A 228 -13.03 -8.00 -7.81
N THR A 229 -13.82 -8.63 -8.69
CA THR A 229 -13.43 -9.92 -9.32
C THR A 229 -12.40 -9.76 -10.45
N SER A 230 -12.10 -8.52 -10.82
CA SER A 230 -11.06 -8.14 -11.77
C SER A 230 -10.22 -7.00 -11.18
N SER A 231 -9.10 -6.66 -11.82
CA SER A 231 -8.28 -5.53 -11.42
C SER A 231 -7.51 -4.96 -12.61
N SER A 232 -7.24 -3.66 -12.59
CA SER A 232 -6.35 -3.00 -13.54
C SER A 232 -4.87 -3.30 -13.25
N LEU A 233 -4.55 -3.75 -12.04
CA LEU A 233 -3.20 -4.05 -11.57
C LEU A 233 -2.86 -5.52 -11.88
N SER A 234 -2.37 -5.76 -13.10
CA SER A 234 -1.97 -7.08 -13.56
C SER A 234 -0.69 -7.59 -12.88
N THR A 235 -0.58 -8.90 -12.69
CA THR A 235 0.63 -9.55 -12.14
C THR A 235 1.87 -9.38 -13.01
N SER A 236 1.71 -8.94 -14.26
CA SER A 236 2.82 -8.63 -15.16
C SER A 236 3.47 -7.28 -14.85
N ARG A 237 2.78 -6.36 -14.16
CA ARG A 237 3.26 -5.00 -13.84
C ARG A 237 3.23 -4.67 -12.36
N TYR A 238 2.63 -5.50 -11.52
CA TYR A 238 2.49 -5.24 -10.08
C TYR A 238 2.72 -6.53 -9.28
N ALA A 239 3.44 -6.39 -8.17
CA ALA A 239 3.65 -7.49 -7.23
C ALA A 239 2.36 -7.75 -6.45
N THR A 240 1.71 -8.90 -6.68
CA THR A 240 0.53 -9.35 -5.93
C THR A 240 0.98 -10.21 -4.75
N PHE A 241 1.30 -9.55 -3.63
CA PHE A 241 2.16 -10.09 -2.58
C PHE A 241 1.42 -10.64 -1.36
N GLY A 242 0.12 -10.36 -1.22
CA GLY A 242 -0.70 -10.79 -0.09
C GLY A 242 -2.06 -11.28 -0.53
N TYR A 243 -2.61 -12.26 0.21
CA TYR A 243 -3.92 -12.86 -0.09
C TYR A 243 -4.68 -13.09 1.21
N LEU A 244 -6.00 -12.99 1.16
CA LEU A 244 -6.87 -13.33 2.29
C LEU A 244 -6.53 -14.72 2.84
N SER A 245 -6.51 -14.84 4.16
CA SER A 245 -6.02 -16.03 4.83
C SER A 245 -7.03 -17.18 4.89
N GLY A 246 -8.31 -16.89 4.73
CA GLY A 246 -9.39 -17.87 4.65
C GLY A 246 -10.76 -17.25 4.43
N ASP A 247 -11.79 -18.10 4.45
CA ASP A 247 -13.18 -17.70 4.17
C ASP A 247 -13.71 -16.64 5.14
N ASP A 248 -13.28 -16.66 6.42
CA ASP A 248 -13.69 -15.67 7.42
C ASP A 248 -13.16 -14.26 7.08
N ASP A 249 -11.97 -14.17 6.49
CA ASP A 249 -11.38 -12.91 6.05
C ASP A 249 -12.08 -12.38 4.79
N SER A 250 -12.44 -13.28 3.86
CA SER A 250 -13.28 -12.95 2.71
C SER A 250 -14.65 -12.44 3.13
N ASN A 251 -15.32 -13.10 4.07
CA ASN A 251 -16.61 -12.65 4.60
C ASN A 251 -16.47 -11.29 5.30
N THR A 252 -15.36 -11.02 5.98
CA THR A 252 -15.11 -9.73 6.64
C THR A 252 -14.88 -8.61 5.62
N LEU A 253 -14.20 -8.90 4.51
CA LEU A 253 -14.07 -7.95 3.40
C LEU A 253 -15.43 -7.68 2.73
N ASP A 254 -16.23 -8.74 2.50
CA ASP A 254 -17.59 -8.62 1.97
C ASP A 254 -18.47 -7.76 2.89
N ASP A 255 -18.39 -7.96 4.21
CA ASP A 255 -19.12 -7.17 5.21
C ASP A 255 -18.73 -5.68 5.17
N LEU A 256 -17.44 -5.36 4.97
CA LEU A 256 -16.97 -3.99 4.80
C LEU A 256 -17.52 -3.37 3.51
N ILE A 257 -17.42 -4.07 2.37
CA ILE A 257 -17.93 -3.60 1.08
C ILE A 257 -19.44 -3.35 1.18
N ALA A 258 -20.19 -4.32 1.74
CA ALA A 258 -21.63 -4.18 1.93
C ALA A 258 -21.99 -3.01 2.86
N ALA A 259 -21.18 -2.71 3.89
CA ALA A 259 -21.41 -1.56 4.74
C ALA A 259 -21.19 -0.22 4.02
N VAL A 260 -20.22 -0.15 3.11
CA VAL A 260 -20.04 1.01 2.24
C VAL A 260 -21.22 1.14 1.27
N GLU A 261 -21.62 0.06 0.60
CA GLU A 261 -22.78 0.04 -0.31
C GLU A 261 -24.08 0.45 0.40
N ASP A 262 -24.38 -0.13 1.56
CA ASP A 262 -25.57 0.21 2.35
C ASP A 262 -25.56 1.69 2.77
N TYR A 263 -24.38 2.25 3.09
CA TYR A 263 -24.24 3.68 3.42
C TYR A 263 -24.46 4.57 2.20
N ILE A 264 -23.95 4.17 1.04
CA ILE A 264 -24.18 4.87 -0.24
C ILE A 264 -25.68 4.92 -0.55
N ASP A 265 -26.37 3.78 -0.45
CA ASP A 265 -27.81 3.67 -0.71
C ASP A 265 -28.67 4.50 0.28
N ASP A 266 -28.21 4.66 1.53
CA ASP A 266 -28.93 5.40 2.57
C ASP A 266 -28.69 6.92 2.51
N GLU A 267 -27.47 7.36 2.18
CA GLU A 267 -27.06 8.78 2.24
C GLU A 267 -26.94 9.49 0.88
N TYR A 268 -26.81 8.75 -0.22
CA TYR A 268 -26.59 9.28 -1.57
C TYR A 268 -27.64 8.77 -2.56
N ASN A 269 -27.82 9.46 -3.69
CA ASN A 269 -28.73 9.00 -4.74
C ASN A 269 -28.05 8.10 -5.77
N ASP A 270 -26.73 8.18 -5.86
CA ASP A 270 -25.88 7.46 -6.80
C ASP A 270 -24.51 7.18 -6.15
N SER A 271 -23.86 6.07 -6.52
CA SER A 271 -22.52 5.72 -6.04
C SER A 271 -21.46 6.74 -6.44
N ASP A 272 -21.64 7.43 -7.57
CA ASP A 272 -20.69 8.45 -8.02
C ASP A 272 -20.73 9.69 -7.10
N GLU A 273 -21.82 9.91 -6.34
CA GLU A 273 -21.90 11.01 -5.35
C GLU A 273 -21.15 10.69 -4.04
N PHE A 274 -20.73 9.45 -3.84
CA PHE A 274 -19.97 9.04 -2.66
C PHE A 274 -18.53 9.52 -2.69
N VAL A 275 -17.98 9.81 -3.88
CA VAL A 275 -16.59 10.22 -4.05
C VAL A 275 -16.50 11.68 -4.50
N SER A 276 -15.36 12.30 -4.23
CA SER A 276 -14.96 13.59 -4.79
C SER A 276 -13.68 13.39 -5.60
N THR A 277 -13.77 13.56 -6.92
CA THR A 277 -12.60 13.54 -7.79
C THR A 277 -11.74 14.79 -7.55
N THR A 278 -10.46 14.59 -7.22
CA THR A 278 -9.52 15.68 -6.96
C THR A 278 -8.12 15.36 -7.49
N SER A 279 -7.30 16.39 -7.68
CA SER A 279 -5.91 16.27 -8.12
C SER A 279 -4.95 16.35 -6.93
N ALA A 280 -4.04 15.39 -6.82
CA ALA A 280 -2.96 15.39 -5.84
C ALA A 280 -1.59 15.38 -6.52
N GLU A 281 -0.65 16.16 -6.00
CA GLU A 281 0.76 16.07 -6.40
C GLU A 281 1.40 14.85 -5.73
N VAL A 282 2.04 13.99 -6.52
CA VAL A 282 2.76 12.80 -6.06
C VAL A 282 4.17 12.78 -6.61
N ASP A 283 5.04 11.98 -5.99
CA ASP A 283 6.44 11.82 -6.37
C ASP A 283 7.24 13.13 -6.21
N ARG A 284 6.98 13.85 -5.12
CA ARG A 284 7.49 15.21 -4.83
C ARG A 284 8.98 15.22 -4.51
N ILE A 285 9.50 14.09 -4.04
CA ILE A 285 10.88 13.93 -3.58
C ILE A 285 11.78 13.21 -4.59
N GLU A 286 11.24 12.84 -5.75
CA GLU A 286 11.94 12.07 -6.76
C GLU A 286 12.84 12.94 -7.64
N ASN A 287 14.01 12.41 -8.03
CA ASN A 287 14.98 13.14 -8.85
C ASN A 287 15.39 12.38 -10.14
N ILE A 288 14.82 11.20 -10.41
CA ILE A 288 15.19 10.36 -11.56
C ILE A 288 14.20 10.52 -12.72
N ALA A 289 12.88 10.47 -12.48
CA ALA A 289 11.87 10.86 -13.45
C ALA A 289 11.56 12.38 -13.39
N GLU A 290 10.65 12.85 -14.26
CA GLU A 290 10.14 14.22 -14.17
C GLU A 290 9.49 14.45 -12.79
N GLN A 291 9.88 15.55 -12.11
CA GLN A 291 9.41 15.86 -10.75
C GLN A 291 7.90 16.08 -10.69
N ALA A 292 7.30 15.72 -9.55
CA ALA A 292 5.91 15.97 -9.12
C ALA A 292 4.86 15.88 -10.25
N THR A 293 4.22 14.71 -10.38
CA THR A 293 3.08 14.55 -11.30
C THR A 293 1.76 14.79 -10.55
N ALA A 294 0.81 15.42 -11.22
CA ALA A 294 -0.57 15.53 -10.74
C ALA A 294 -1.36 14.28 -11.13
N VAL A 295 -1.94 13.59 -10.15
CA VAL A 295 -2.79 12.42 -10.35
C VAL A 295 -4.19 12.72 -9.85
N GLU A 296 -5.20 12.30 -10.61
CA GLU A 296 -6.60 12.37 -10.17
C GLU A 296 -6.95 11.15 -9.31
N TYR A 297 -7.59 11.40 -8.18
CA TYR A 297 -8.10 10.38 -7.26
C TYR A 297 -9.59 10.57 -7.00
N ASP A 298 -10.31 9.46 -6.83
CA ASP A 298 -11.70 9.45 -6.37
C ASP A 298 -11.72 9.23 -4.85
N VAL A 299 -11.70 10.33 -4.09
CA VAL A 299 -11.59 10.28 -2.63
C VAL A 299 -12.97 10.05 -2.00
N PRO A 300 -13.15 9.05 -1.11
CA PRO A 300 -14.42 8.85 -0.40
C PRO A 300 -14.86 10.08 0.40
N ASN A 301 -16.11 10.52 0.26
CA ASN A 301 -16.67 11.62 1.06
C ASN A 301 -16.78 11.24 2.55
N THR A 302 -16.92 9.95 2.84
CA THR A 302 -16.76 9.37 4.19
C THR A 302 -15.55 8.46 4.20
N ALA A 303 -14.57 8.75 5.05
CA ALA A 303 -13.29 8.06 5.05
C ALA A 303 -13.42 6.56 5.35
N ILE A 304 -12.70 5.74 4.57
CA ILE A 304 -12.34 4.36 4.93
C ILE A 304 -10.92 4.42 5.48
N VAL A 305 -10.75 4.12 6.76
CA VAL A 305 -9.51 4.35 7.49
C VAL A 305 -8.79 3.03 7.77
N ILE A 306 -7.54 2.92 7.34
CA ILE A 306 -6.62 1.87 7.77
C ILE A 306 -6.13 2.24 9.18
N ARG A 307 -6.79 1.69 10.21
CA ARG A 307 -6.46 1.96 11.61
C ARG A 307 -5.12 1.35 11.99
N SER A 308 -4.84 0.14 11.53
CA SER A 308 -3.53 -0.48 11.73
C SER A 308 -3.22 -1.57 10.72
N VAL A 309 -1.92 -1.78 10.49
CA VAL A 309 -1.36 -2.96 9.82
C VAL A 309 -0.38 -3.61 10.77
N ARG A 310 -0.57 -4.88 11.11
CA ARG A 310 0.23 -5.60 12.12
C ARG A 310 0.74 -6.91 11.57
N ILE A 311 2.02 -7.19 11.76
CA ILE A 311 2.60 -8.48 11.39
C ILE A 311 2.40 -9.47 12.54
N THR A 312 1.63 -10.53 12.28
CA THR A 312 1.20 -11.52 13.28
C THR A 312 1.96 -12.84 13.18
N GLY A 313 2.71 -13.06 12.09
CA GLY A 313 3.62 -14.19 11.90
C GLY A 313 4.76 -13.84 10.95
N TYR A 314 5.97 -14.35 11.22
CA TYR A 314 7.21 -14.02 10.50
C TYR A 314 7.68 -15.13 9.59
#